data_AF-A0A7C2FKB6-F1
#
_entry.id   AF-A0A7C2FKB6-F1
#
_cell.length_a   1.000
_cell.length_b   1.000
_cell.length_c   1.000
_cell.angle_alpha   90.00
_cell.angle_beta   90.00
_cell.angle_gamma   90.00
#
_symmetry.space_group_name_H-M   'P 1'
#
loop_
_entity.id
_entity.type
_entity.pdbx_description
1 polymer ?
#
loop_
_entity_poly.entity_id
_entity_poly.type
_entity_poly.pdbx_seq_one_letter_code
_entity_poly.pdbx_strand_id
1 'polypeptide(L)'
;MRQRGFSVVELLVAMAVVAILAAFIIPRYAASRNTAQQDAARATASSLLMAVTSYYTASGCYPRDVGVGTMPAGLAPYVGGQWPADFDYEQWSNDIGVSWRPGGTYQWTVWLTQGVAVPICP
;
A
#
# COMPACT_ATOMS: atom_id res chain seq x y z
N MET A 1 37.85 -26.93 38.05
CA MET A 1 37.31 -26.89 36.67
C MET A 1 37.89 -25.66 35.98
N ARG A 2 38.71 -25.80 34.93
CA ARG A 2 39.35 -24.65 34.25
C ARG A 2 38.35 -24.04 33.27
N GLN A 3 37.80 -22.88 33.61
CA GLN A 3 37.03 -22.05 32.69
C GLN A 3 38.01 -21.50 31.65
N ARG A 4 37.85 -21.89 30.38
CA ARG A 4 38.55 -21.26 29.26
C ARG A 4 37.84 -19.94 28.96
N GLY A 5 38.49 -18.82 29.27
CA GLY A 5 38.03 -17.49 28.90
C GLY A 5 38.27 -17.25 27.40
N PHE A 6 37.41 -16.43 26.80
CA PHE A 6 37.52 -15.98 25.41
C PHE A 6 38.81 -15.15 25.22
N SER A 7 39.52 -15.35 24.11
CA SER A 7 40.65 -14.49 23.76
C SER A 7 40.16 -13.10 23.34
N VAL A 8 40.90 -12.05 23.70
CA VAL A 8 40.65 -10.68 23.20
C VAL A 8 40.72 -10.64 21.68
N VAL A 9 41.60 -11.45 21.08
CA VAL A 9 41.73 -11.54 19.62
C VAL A 9 40.51 -12.20 18.98
N GLU A 10 39.90 -13.19 19.64
CA GLU A 10 38.66 -13.82 19.16
C GLU A 10 37.49 -12.82 19.14
N LEU A 11 37.37 -11.99 20.18
CA LEU A 11 36.34 -10.96 20.21
C LEU A 11 36.58 -9.89 19.13
N LEU A 12 37.83 -9.49 18.89
CA LEU A 12 38.17 -8.50 17.86
C LEU A 12 37.83 -8.98 16.45
N VAL A 13 38.18 -10.23 16.11
CA VAL A 13 37.84 -10.81 14.80
C VAL A 13 36.32 -10.96 14.65
N ALA A 14 35.61 -11.36 15.70
CA ALA A 14 34.16 -11.47 15.66
C ALA A 14 33.48 -10.10 15.37
N MET A 15 33.91 -9.03 16.03
CA MET A 15 33.37 -7.69 15.78
C MET A 15 33.71 -7.19 14.37
N ALA A 16 34.91 -7.49 13.86
CA ALA A 16 35.29 -7.16 12.49
C ALA A 16 34.37 -7.83 11.45
N VAL A 17 34.05 -9.11 11.63
CA VAL A 17 33.12 -9.84 10.74
C VAL A 17 31.71 -9.24 10.81
N VAL A 18 31.19 -8.97 12.02
CA VAL A 18 29.85 -8.37 12.19
C VAL A 18 29.78 -6.97 11.57
N ALA A 19 30.83 -6.16 11.68
CA ALA A 19 30.88 -4.83 11.06
C ALA A 19 30.81 -4.89 9.53
N ILE A 20 31.53 -5.83 8.91
CA ILE A 20 31.49 -6.05 7.45
C ILE A 20 30.09 -6.50 7.03
N LEU A 21 29.48 -7.46 7.73
CA LEU A 21 28.13 -7.94 7.43
C LEU A 21 27.09 -6.82 7.59
N ALA A 22 27.15 -6.04 8.67
CA ALA A 22 26.21 -4.95 8.93
C ALA A 22 26.28 -3.86 7.84
N ALA A 23 27.47 -3.54 7.34
CA ALA A 23 27.66 -2.54 6.28
C ALA A 23 26.91 -2.90 4.98
N PHE A 24 26.83 -4.19 4.62
CA PHE A 24 26.09 -4.63 3.43
C PHE A 24 24.57 -4.75 3.66
N ILE A 25 24.14 -5.07 4.88
CA ILE A 25 22.73 -5.38 5.20
C ILE A 25 21.89 -4.10 5.32
N ILE A 26 22.40 -3.04 5.97
CA ILE A 26 21.66 -1.80 6.26
C ILE A 26 21.05 -1.15 5.00
N PRO A 27 21.80 -0.90 3.89
CA PRO A 27 21.23 -0.23 2.72
C PRO A 27 20.14 -1.07 2.02
N ARG A 28 20.30 -2.40 2.01
CA ARG A 28 19.30 -3.30 1.40
C ARG A 28 18.01 -3.38 2.23
N TYR A 29 18.13 -3.34 3.55
CA TYR A 29 16.99 -3.40 4.45
C TYR A 29 16.06 -2.18 4.34
N ALA A 30 16.64 -0.98 4.20
CA ALA A 30 15.87 0.26 4.04
C ALA A 30 15.05 0.27 2.74
N ALA A 31 15.65 -0.15 1.62
CA ALA A 31 14.96 -0.23 0.34
C ALA A 31 13.82 -1.27 0.35
N SER A 32 14.07 -2.45 0.93
CA SER A 32 13.08 -3.54 0.98
C SER A 32 11.84 -3.19 1.79
N ARG A 33 11.98 -2.42 2.90
CA ARG A 33 10.82 -1.97 3.69
C ARG A 33 9.93 -1.01 2.89
N ASN A 34 10.52 -0.07 2.16
CA ASN A 34 9.75 0.89 1.37
C ASN A 34 9.01 0.19 0.23
N THR A 35 9.65 -0.76 -0.46
CA THR A 35 9.00 -1.57 -1.49
C THR A 35 7.88 -2.44 -0.93
N ALA A 36 8.09 -3.11 0.21
CA ALA A 36 7.06 -3.93 0.84
C ALA A 36 5.82 -3.12 1.24
N GLN A 37 6.00 -1.88 1.74
CA GLN A 37 4.89 -0.97 2.03
C GLN A 37 4.14 -0.57 0.75
N GLN A 38 4.86 -0.29 -0.34
CA GLN A 38 4.24 0.03 -1.61
C GLN A 38 3.46 -1.16 -2.20
N ASP A 39 4.01 -2.37 -2.11
CA ASP A 39 3.36 -3.59 -2.60
C ASP A 39 2.10 -3.92 -1.80
N ALA A 40 2.13 -3.76 -0.47
CA ALA A 40 0.97 -3.92 0.39
C ALA A 40 -0.15 -2.90 0.04
N ALA A 41 0.22 -1.66 -0.20
CA ALA A 41 -0.73 -0.63 -0.59
C ALA A 41 -1.30 -0.87 -2.01
N ARG A 42 -0.48 -1.33 -2.97
CA ARG A 42 -0.97 -1.77 -4.29
C ARG A 42 -1.97 -2.91 -4.18
N ALA A 43 -1.67 -3.93 -3.38
CA ALA A 43 -2.57 -5.06 -3.17
C ALA A 43 -3.91 -4.60 -2.57
N THR A 44 -3.86 -3.70 -1.59
CA THR A 44 -5.06 -3.08 -1.01
C THR A 44 -5.84 -2.31 -2.07
N ALA A 45 -5.16 -1.49 -2.87
CA ALA A 45 -5.78 -0.73 -3.94
C ALA A 45 -6.50 -1.64 -4.97
N SER A 46 -5.86 -2.73 -5.39
CA SER A 46 -6.45 -3.71 -6.30
C SER A 46 -7.66 -4.43 -5.69
N SER A 47 -7.69 -4.65 -4.37
CA SER A 47 -8.87 -5.20 -3.71
C SER A 47 -10.06 -4.23 -3.71
N LEU A 48 -9.80 -2.93 -3.48
CA LEU A 48 -10.82 -1.89 -3.54
C LEU A 48 -11.33 -1.68 -4.97
N LEU A 49 -10.44 -1.80 -5.96
CA LEU A 49 -10.78 -1.81 -7.37
C LEU A 49 -11.88 -2.84 -7.66
N MET A 50 -11.64 -4.08 -7.26
CA MET A 50 -12.58 -5.19 -7.43
C MET A 50 -13.91 -4.94 -6.71
N ALA A 51 -13.87 -4.29 -5.53
CA ALA A 51 -15.06 -3.91 -4.79
C ALA A 51 -15.92 -2.91 -5.59
N VAL A 52 -15.29 -1.89 -6.16
CA VAL A 52 -15.96 -0.90 -7.02
C VAL A 52 -16.50 -1.54 -8.30
N THR A 53 -15.75 -2.44 -8.95
CA THR A 53 -16.25 -3.17 -10.14
C THR A 53 -17.45 -4.04 -9.80
N SER A 54 -17.43 -4.71 -8.65
CA SER A 54 -18.53 -5.55 -8.18
C SER A 54 -19.77 -4.72 -7.86
N TYR A 55 -19.60 -3.56 -7.24
CA TYR A 55 -20.67 -2.59 -6.99
C TYR A 55 -21.29 -2.10 -8.30
N TYR A 56 -20.48 -1.75 -9.30
CA TYR A 56 -20.98 -1.35 -10.62
C TYR A 56 -21.76 -2.47 -11.31
N THR A 57 -21.27 -3.71 -11.22
CA THR A 57 -21.95 -4.89 -11.78
C THR A 57 -23.33 -5.12 -11.14
N ALA A 58 -23.48 -4.81 -9.84
CA ALA A 58 -24.75 -4.96 -9.13
C ALA A 58 -25.70 -3.77 -9.31
N SER A 59 -25.18 -2.55 -9.37
CA SER A 59 -25.96 -1.31 -9.28
C SER A 59 -26.17 -0.64 -10.64
N GLY A 60 -25.35 -0.98 -11.65
CA GLY A 60 -25.33 -0.34 -12.96
C GLY A 60 -24.77 1.08 -12.97
N CYS A 61 -24.32 1.59 -11.81
CA CYS A 61 -23.78 2.93 -11.62
C CYS A 61 -22.59 2.91 -10.65
N TYR A 62 -21.74 3.93 -10.72
CA TYR A 62 -20.61 4.11 -9.81
C TYR A 62 -21.04 4.87 -8.55
N PRO A 63 -20.43 4.58 -7.39
CA PRO A 63 -20.70 5.31 -6.18
C PRO A 63 -20.18 6.75 -6.28
N ARG A 64 -20.77 7.65 -5.48
CA ARG A 64 -20.41 9.07 -5.47
C ARG A 64 -18.99 9.30 -4.97
N ASP A 65 -18.38 10.33 -5.51
CA ASP A 65 -17.14 10.93 -5.00
C ASP A 65 -17.25 11.24 -3.51
N VAL A 66 -16.19 10.93 -2.77
CA VAL A 66 -16.12 11.17 -1.33
C VAL A 66 -14.75 11.76 -1.00
N GLY A 67 -14.64 12.32 0.21
CA GLY A 67 -13.35 12.76 0.70
C GLY A 67 -12.41 11.57 0.98
N VAL A 68 -11.18 11.91 1.31
CA VAL A 68 -10.16 10.89 1.49
C VAL A 68 -10.34 10.17 2.82
N GLY A 69 -10.09 8.87 2.80
CA GLY A 69 -10.30 8.01 3.96
C GLY A 69 -11.77 7.76 4.28
N THR A 70 -12.69 8.35 3.51
CA THR A 70 -14.12 8.02 3.59
C THR A 70 -14.49 6.99 2.54
N MET A 71 -15.27 6.01 2.99
CA MET A 71 -15.80 4.97 2.10
C MET A 71 -17.02 5.51 1.35
N PRO A 72 -17.11 5.30 0.02
CA PRO A 72 -18.30 5.63 -0.74
C PRO A 72 -19.53 4.85 -0.24
N ALA A 73 -20.69 5.50 -0.24
CA ALA A 73 -21.94 4.89 0.19
C ALA A 73 -22.27 3.65 -0.67
N GLY A 74 -22.76 2.58 -0.03
CA GLY A 74 -23.12 1.33 -0.71
C GLY A 74 -21.95 0.39 -1.04
N LEU A 75 -20.69 0.84 -0.86
CA LEU A 75 -19.52 0.00 -1.13
C LEU A 75 -19.19 -0.99 0.00
N ALA A 76 -19.70 -0.76 1.21
CA ALA A 76 -19.44 -1.55 2.41
C ALA A 76 -19.58 -3.09 2.22
N PRO A 77 -20.59 -3.61 1.51
CA PRO A 77 -20.74 -5.05 1.30
C PRO A 77 -19.68 -5.67 0.39
N TYR A 78 -18.99 -4.85 -0.42
CA TYR A 78 -18.01 -5.29 -1.42
C TYR A 78 -16.57 -5.15 -0.93
N VAL A 79 -16.35 -4.38 0.13
CA VAL A 79 -15.05 -4.24 0.79
C VAL A 79 -14.97 -5.25 1.92
N GLY A 80 -14.07 -6.23 1.81
CA GLY A 80 -13.87 -7.28 2.83
C GLY A 80 -13.24 -6.81 4.14
N GLY A 81 -13.30 -5.51 4.47
CA GLY A 81 -12.59 -4.92 5.60
C GLY A 81 -12.82 -3.41 5.74
N GLN A 82 -11.95 -2.76 6.51
CA GLN A 82 -12.01 -1.31 6.73
C GLN A 82 -11.47 -0.56 5.50
N TRP A 83 -12.13 0.54 5.15
CA TRP A 83 -11.61 1.49 4.16
C TRP A 83 -10.31 2.12 4.67
N PRO A 84 -9.20 2.11 3.90
CA PRO A 84 -7.96 2.69 4.35
C PRO A 84 -8.04 4.23 4.45
N ALA A 85 -7.48 4.81 5.50
CA ALA A 85 -7.54 6.25 5.75
C ALA A 85 -6.80 7.10 4.68
N ASP A 86 -5.77 6.54 4.06
CA ASP A 86 -4.96 7.23 3.04
C ASP A 86 -5.50 7.05 1.62
N PHE A 87 -6.63 6.35 1.46
CA PHE A 87 -7.21 6.04 0.15
C PHE A 87 -8.32 7.02 -0.19
N ASP A 88 -8.16 7.64 -1.36
CA ASP A 88 -9.15 8.50 -1.97
C ASP A 88 -9.86 7.75 -3.10
N TYR A 89 -11.20 7.81 -3.09
CA TYR A 89 -12.03 7.35 -4.19
C TYR A 89 -12.44 8.58 -4.99
N GLU A 90 -11.84 8.72 -6.15
CA GLU A 90 -11.95 9.90 -6.99
C GLU A 90 -12.85 9.63 -8.20
N GLN A 91 -14.07 10.17 -8.18
CA GLN A 91 -15.08 9.88 -9.21
C GLN A 91 -14.98 10.75 -10.48
N TRP A 92 -13.94 11.56 -10.62
CA TRP A 92 -13.82 12.54 -11.70
C TRP A 92 -13.47 11.94 -13.07
N SER A 93 -13.54 10.61 -13.24
CA SER A 93 -13.04 9.99 -14.45
C SER A 93 -13.65 8.58 -14.70
N ASN A 94 -13.26 7.83 -15.75
CA ASN A 94 -14.15 6.83 -16.37
C ASN A 94 -13.60 5.40 -16.57
N ASP A 95 -12.59 4.96 -15.80
CA ASP A 95 -12.01 3.60 -15.74
C ASP A 95 -11.70 3.28 -14.28
N ILE A 96 -11.71 2.04 -13.78
CA ILE A 96 -11.25 1.81 -12.40
C ILE A 96 -9.73 1.59 -12.42
N GLY A 97 -8.94 2.44 -11.75
CA GLY A 97 -7.48 2.31 -11.69
C GLY A 97 -6.89 2.65 -10.33
N VAL A 98 -5.70 2.14 -10.04
CA VAL A 98 -4.96 2.41 -8.80
C VAL A 98 -3.68 3.15 -9.11
N SER A 99 -3.21 3.93 -8.16
CA SER A 99 -2.05 4.74 -8.42
C SER A 99 -1.31 5.21 -7.20
N TRP A 100 -0.06 5.56 -7.44
CA TRP A 100 0.87 6.02 -6.43
C TRP A 100 1.26 7.47 -6.72
N ARG A 101 0.94 8.39 -5.81
CA ARG A 101 1.33 9.81 -5.85
C ARG A 101 2.39 10.09 -4.76
N PRO A 102 3.69 9.93 -5.04
CA PRO A 102 4.71 10.31 -4.09
C PRO A 102 4.71 11.82 -3.86
N GLY A 103 4.53 12.26 -2.61
CA GLY A 103 4.60 13.68 -2.23
C GLY A 103 3.29 14.47 -2.37
N GLY A 104 2.16 13.83 -2.68
CA GLY A 104 0.83 14.43 -2.57
C GLY A 104 0.26 14.35 -1.15
N THR A 105 -0.87 15.01 -0.90
CA THR A 105 -1.64 14.89 0.38
C THR A 105 -2.01 13.44 0.69
N TYR A 106 -2.12 12.59 -0.34
CA TYR A 106 -2.38 11.15 -0.25
C TYR A 106 -1.40 10.41 -1.15
N GLN A 107 -0.86 9.30 -0.65
CA GLN A 107 0.15 8.51 -1.37
C GLN A 107 -0.47 7.52 -2.35
N TRP A 108 -1.74 7.15 -2.14
CA TRP A 108 -2.48 6.19 -2.94
C TRP A 108 -3.88 6.69 -3.24
N THR A 109 -4.30 6.49 -4.48
CA THR A 109 -5.50 7.12 -5.02
C THR A 109 -6.09 6.15 -6.03
N VAL A 110 -7.38 5.88 -5.91
CA VAL A 110 -8.13 5.15 -6.93
C VAL A 110 -8.76 6.20 -7.80
N TRP A 111 -8.17 6.44 -8.96
CA TRP A 111 -8.71 7.37 -9.94
C TRP A 111 -9.17 6.63 -11.15
N LEU A 112 -9.91 7.39 -11.94
CA LEU A 112 -10.49 6.90 -13.15
C LEU A 112 -9.79 7.59 -14.36
N THR A 113 -9.92 7.12 -15.63
CA THR A 113 -9.37 7.81 -16.84
C THR A 113 -10.45 8.00 -17.94
N GLN A 114 -10.45 9.08 -18.75
CA GLN A 114 -11.61 9.53 -19.53
C GLN A 114 -11.88 8.83 -20.89
N GLY A 115 -13.17 8.55 -21.16
CA GLY A 115 -13.72 8.32 -22.51
C GLY A 115 -15.26 8.15 -22.62
N VAL A 116 -15.96 7.82 -21.53
CA VAL A 116 -17.43 7.62 -21.53
C VAL A 116 -18.04 8.22 -20.26
N ALA A 117 -19.10 9.02 -20.38
CA ALA A 117 -19.88 9.47 -19.21
C ALA A 117 -20.55 8.25 -18.56
N VAL A 118 -20.10 7.90 -17.35
CA VAL A 118 -20.63 6.75 -16.60
C VAL A 118 -21.69 7.22 -15.58
N PRO A 119 -22.82 6.50 -15.46
CA PRO A 119 -23.90 6.88 -14.55
C PRO A 119 -23.46 6.80 -13.09
N ILE A 120 -23.78 7.84 -12.33
CA ILE A 120 -23.49 7.99 -10.90
C ILE A 120 -24.73 7.58 -10.12
N CYS A 121 -24.58 6.75 -9.09
CA CYS A 121 -25.72 6.42 -8.23
C CYS A 121 -26.16 7.66 -7.43
N PRO A 122 -27.48 7.84 -7.21
CA PRO A 122 -28.01 9.00 -6.50
C PRO A 122 -27.45 9.17 -5.09
#